data_AF-A0A528MNK4-F1
#
_entry.id   AF-A0A528MNK4-F1
#
_cell.length_a   1.000
_cell.length_b   1.000
_cell.length_c   1.000
_cell.angle_alpha   90.00
_cell.angle_beta   90.00
_cell.angle_gamma   90.00
#
_symmetry.space_group_name_H-M   'P 1'
#
loop_
_entity.id
_entity.type
_entity.pdbx_description
1 polymer ?
#
loop_
_entity_poly.entity_id
_entity_poly.type
_entity_poly.pdbx_seq_one_letter_code
_entity_poly.pdbx_strand_id
1 'polypeptide(L)'
;FVFTARAENFLWGRPDIDDTIKRLQAFEKAGADVLYAPGLGDIETVRTVCSALTKPVNVMVRPGFTIADLALAGVKRISLGPWLTNFAFGMLETAAREIQQDGTFGFTRTAMPFGKLQALFAEPNA
;
A
#
# COMPACT_ATOMS: atom_id res chain seq x y z
N PHE A 1 -2.42 2.61 21.78
CA PHE A 1 -1.30 2.74 20.82
C PHE A 1 -1.12 1.40 20.12
N VAL A 2 -0.72 1.37 18.84
CA VAL A 2 -0.48 0.12 18.09
C VAL A 2 0.91 0.18 17.47
N PHE A 3 1.85 -0.58 18.02
CA PHE A 3 3.22 -0.63 17.55
C PHE A 3 3.35 -1.57 16.34
N THR A 4 3.65 -1.03 15.16
CA THR A 4 3.97 -1.84 13.96
C THR A 4 5.48 -1.94 13.79
N ALA A 5 6.03 -3.15 13.86
CA ALA A 5 7.44 -3.41 13.57
C ALA A 5 7.64 -3.87 12.12
N ARG A 6 8.73 -3.42 11.49
CA ARG A 6 9.00 -3.59 10.06
C ARG A 6 10.32 -4.29 9.77
N ALA A 7 10.31 -5.31 8.92
CA ALA A 7 11.50 -5.95 8.36
C ALA A 7 11.69 -5.52 6.90
N GLU A 8 12.71 -4.72 6.62
CA GLU A 8 12.87 -4.01 5.35
C GLU A 8 13.60 -4.82 4.26
N ASN A 9 13.91 -6.09 4.52
CA ASN A 9 14.69 -7.00 3.68
C ASN A 9 14.37 -6.91 2.18
N PHE A 10 13.10 -7.12 1.81
CA PHE A 10 12.65 -7.16 0.42
C PHE A 10 12.72 -5.79 -0.28
N LEU A 11 12.60 -4.67 0.45
CA LEU A 11 12.77 -3.33 -0.14
C LEU A 11 14.22 -3.01 -0.46
N TRP A 12 15.17 -3.59 0.27
CA TRP A 12 16.60 -3.30 0.13
C TRP A 12 17.36 -4.44 -0.56
N GLY A 13 16.69 -5.13 -1.48
CA GLY A 13 17.33 -6.12 -2.35
C GLY A 13 17.84 -7.37 -1.62
N ARG A 14 17.25 -7.72 -0.46
CA ARG A 14 17.57 -8.93 0.30
C ARG A 14 16.33 -9.83 0.41
N PRO A 15 15.90 -10.51 -0.67
CA PRO A 15 14.69 -11.33 -0.69
C PRO A 15 14.89 -12.68 0.03
N ASP A 16 15.42 -12.65 1.25
CA ASP A 16 15.59 -13.80 2.12
C ASP A 16 14.37 -13.90 3.05
N ILE A 17 13.49 -14.86 2.75
CA ILE A 17 12.24 -15.05 3.49
C ILE A 17 12.49 -15.58 4.91
N ASP A 18 13.50 -16.42 5.10
CA ASP A 18 13.81 -17.02 6.39
C ASP A 18 14.37 -15.96 7.36
N ASP A 19 15.29 -15.10 6.89
CA ASP A 19 15.77 -13.96 7.69
C ASP A 19 14.64 -12.97 7.99
N THR A 20 13.75 -12.74 7.02
CA THR A 20 12.58 -11.86 7.19
C THR A 20 11.67 -12.40 8.29
N ILE A 21 11.30 -13.69 8.25
CA ILE A 21 10.47 -14.33 9.27
C ILE A 21 11.16 -14.29 10.64
N LYS A 22 12.46 -14.63 10.69
CA LYS A 22 13.25 -14.60 11.93
C LYS A 22 13.23 -13.23 12.59
N ARG A 23 13.35 -12.15 11.81
CA ARG A 23 13.24 -10.76 12.30
C ARG A 23 11.84 -10.45 12.82
N LEU A 24 10.81 -10.78 12.05
CA LEU A 24 9.42 -10.52 12.44
C LEU A 24 9.05 -11.28 13.73
N GLN A 25 9.48 -12.51 13.89
CA GLN A 25 9.32 -13.28 15.14
C GLN A 25 10.08 -12.65 16.32
N ALA A 26 11.28 -12.11 16.07
CA ALA A 26 12.01 -11.37 17.11
C ALA A 26 11.28 -10.07 17.51
N PHE A 27 10.69 -9.36 16.56
CA PHE A 27 9.89 -8.16 16.83
C PHE A 27 8.60 -8.48 17.59
N GLU A 28 7.96 -9.61 17.27
CA GLU A 28 6.83 -10.14 18.01
C GLU A 28 7.19 -10.36 19.49
N LYS A 29 8.32 -11.03 19.75
CA LYS A 29 8.83 -11.26 21.12
C LYS A 29 9.19 -9.96 21.83
N ALA A 30 9.62 -8.93 21.09
CA ALA A 30 9.92 -7.61 21.62
C ALA A 30 8.67 -6.77 21.93
N GLY A 31 7.46 -7.25 21.60
CA GLY A 31 6.20 -6.59 21.92
C GLY A 31 5.54 -5.84 20.76
N ALA A 32 5.86 -6.15 19.51
CA ALA A 32 5.13 -5.62 18.36
C ALA A 32 3.66 -6.08 18.34
N ASP A 33 2.74 -5.14 18.12
CA ASP A 33 1.30 -5.43 17.97
C ASP A 33 0.96 -5.88 16.55
N VAL A 34 1.69 -5.36 15.55
CA VAL A 34 1.53 -5.67 14.13
C VAL A 34 2.90 -5.87 13.49
N LEU A 35 2.99 -6.83 12.58
CA LEU A 35 4.21 -7.18 11.86
C LEU A 35 4.09 -6.82 10.38
N TYR A 36 5.18 -6.40 9.76
CA TYR A 36 5.16 -5.92 8.38
C TYR A 36 6.48 -6.18 7.66
N ALA A 37 6.44 -6.92 6.56
CA ALA A 37 7.52 -6.97 5.58
C ALA A 37 7.07 -6.30 4.27
N PRO A 38 7.47 -5.04 3.98
CA PRO A 38 7.21 -4.44 2.68
C PRO A 38 7.97 -5.15 1.56
N GLY A 39 7.35 -5.26 0.38
CA GLY A 39 8.01 -5.76 -0.84
C GLY A 39 7.79 -7.25 -1.15
N LEU A 40 6.87 -7.94 -0.44
CA LEU A 40 6.55 -9.34 -0.74
C LEU A 40 6.01 -9.52 -2.18
N GLY A 41 6.49 -10.59 -2.81
CA GLY A 41 6.39 -10.85 -4.25
C GLY A 41 4.99 -11.25 -4.74
N ASP A 42 4.37 -12.14 -3.99
CA ASP A 42 3.23 -12.94 -4.41
C ASP A 42 2.42 -13.40 -3.19
N ILE A 43 1.24 -13.95 -3.43
CA ILE A 43 0.32 -14.39 -2.38
C ILE A 43 0.85 -15.59 -1.60
N GLU A 44 1.67 -16.45 -2.22
CA GLU A 44 2.25 -17.62 -1.54
C GLU A 44 3.27 -17.18 -0.49
N THR A 45 4.18 -16.28 -0.86
CA THR A 45 5.13 -15.64 0.04
C THR A 45 4.41 -14.94 1.20
N VAL A 46 3.33 -14.20 0.91
CA VAL A 46 2.50 -13.56 1.94
C VAL A 46 1.93 -14.60 2.91
N ARG A 47 1.37 -15.71 2.38
CA ARG A 47 0.79 -16.78 3.19
C ARG A 47 1.84 -17.44 4.09
N THR A 48 3.04 -17.68 3.56
CA THR A 48 4.16 -18.24 4.32
C THR A 48 4.55 -17.33 5.48
N VAL A 49 4.69 -16.03 5.23
CA VAL A 49 4.98 -15.04 6.29
C VAL A 49 3.86 -15.01 7.33
N CYS A 50 2.59 -14.93 6.91
CA CYS A 50 1.45 -14.90 7.82
C CYS A 50 1.35 -16.16 8.68
N SER A 51 1.68 -17.32 8.13
CA SER A 51 1.59 -18.61 8.84
C SER A 51 2.73 -18.82 9.85
N ALA A 52 3.85 -18.10 9.71
CA ALA A 52 5.01 -18.20 10.59
C ALA A 52 4.95 -17.28 11.82
N LEU A 53 3.89 -16.46 11.95
CA LEU A 53 3.75 -15.39 12.94
C LEU A 53 2.44 -15.53 13.71
N THR A 54 2.37 -15.09 14.96
CA THR A 54 1.11 -15.14 15.74
C THR A 54 0.40 -13.80 15.78
N LYS A 55 1.10 -12.70 15.49
CA LYS A 55 0.54 -11.34 15.47
C LYS A 55 -0.04 -10.97 14.10
N PRO A 56 -1.01 -10.03 14.06
CA PRO A 56 -1.54 -9.48 12.81
C PRO A 56 -0.45 -9.00 11.85
N VAL A 57 -0.55 -9.40 10.58
CA VAL A 57 0.38 -8.98 9.52
C VAL A 57 -0.23 -7.87 8.67
N ASN A 58 0.54 -6.81 8.44
CA ASN A 58 0.29 -5.78 7.46
C ASN A 58 1.00 -6.11 6.14
N VAL A 59 0.31 -5.97 5.02
CA VAL A 59 0.89 -6.06 3.67
C VAL A 59 0.71 -4.76 2.92
N MET A 60 1.75 -4.31 2.21
CA MET A 60 1.62 -3.26 1.22
C MET A 60 1.28 -3.88 -0.13
N VAL A 61 0.21 -3.39 -0.75
CA VAL A 61 -0.30 -3.97 -1.99
C VAL A 61 0.63 -3.71 -3.17
N ARG A 62 0.49 -4.57 -4.18
CA ARG A 62 1.08 -4.47 -5.51
C ARG A 62 0.08 -4.97 -6.55
N PRO A 63 0.28 -4.66 -7.84
CA PRO A 63 -0.53 -5.25 -8.91
C PRO A 63 -0.58 -6.78 -8.81
N GLY A 64 -1.76 -7.35 -9.02
CA GLY A 64 -2.03 -8.78 -8.93
C GLY A 64 -2.55 -9.27 -7.58
N PHE A 65 -2.54 -8.45 -6.53
CA PHE A 65 -3.20 -8.79 -5.26
C PHE A 65 -4.68 -8.40 -5.26
N THR A 66 -5.52 -9.24 -4.68
CA THR A 66 -6.90 -8.90 -4.31
C THR A 66 -7.03 -8.87 -2.78
N ILE A 67 -8.02 -8.13 -2.28
CA ILE A 67 -8.34 -8.14 -0.84
C ILE A 67 -8.71 -9.56 -0.39
N ALA A 68 -9.45 -10.30 -1.22
CA ALA A 68 -9.87 -11.67 -0.94
C ALA A 68 -8.67 -12.61 -0.78
N ASP A 69 -7.72 -12.58 -1.71
CA ASP A 69 -6.54 -13.45 -1.65
C ASP A 69 -5.64 -13.11 -0.47
N LEU A 70 -5.47 -11.82 -0.15
CA LEU A 70 -4.71 -11.38 1.02
C LEU A 70 -5.38 -11.83 2.33
N ALA A 71 -6.71 -11.70 2.42
CA ALA A 71 -7.47 -12.16 3.58
C ALA A 71 -7.35 -13.69 3.75
N LEU A 72 -7.48 -14.46 2.66
CA LEU A 72 -7.29 -15.92 2.65
C LEU A 72 -5.85 -16.33 3.00
N ALA A 73 -4.86 -15.51 2.64
CA ALA A 73 -3.46 -15.72 3.01
C ALA A 73 -3.16 -15.39 4.49
N GLY A 74 -4.12 -14.82 5.24
CA GLY A 74 -3.98 -14.52 6.67
C GLY A 74 -3.64 -13.06 6.99
N VAL A 75 -3.61 -12.17 5.99
CA VAL A 75 -3.35 -10.73 6.19
C VAL A 75 -4.49 -10.09 7.00
N LYS A 76 -4.12 -9.20 7.93
CA LYS A 76 -5.09 -8.47 8.78
C LYS A 76 -5.14 -6.98 8.51
N ARG A 77 -4.07 -6.40 7.94
CA ARG A 77 -4.05 -4.99 7.53
C ARG A 77 -3.47 -4.86 6.13
N ILE A 78 -4.10 -4.03 5.32
CA ILE A 78 -3.65 -3.72 3.97
C ILE A 78 -3.28 -2.24 3.92
N SER A 79 -2.12 -1.94 3.36
CA SER A 79 -1.59 -0.58 3.17
C SER A 79 -1.27 -0.34 1.70
N LEU A 80 -1.31 0.92 1.28
CA LEU A 80 -1.13 1.30 -0.13
C LEU A 80 0.25 1.93 -0.41
N GLY A 81 1.07 2.13 0.62
CA GLY A 81 2.35 2.84 0.46
C GLY A 81 2.15 4.17 -0.29
N PRO A 82 2.97 4.45 -1.33
CA PRO A 82 2.87 5.69 -2.10
C PRO A 82 1.84 5.63 -3.24
N TRP A 83 1.12 4.53 -3.45
CA TRP A 83 0.41 4.29 -4.72
C TRP A 83 -0.65 5.33 -5.07
N LEU A 84 -1.43 5.82 -4.10
CA LEU A 84 -2.44 6.86 -4.36
C LEU A 84 -1.81 8.19 -4.77
N THR A 85 -0.71 8.57 -4.11
CA THR A 85 0.04 9.80 -4.45
C THR A 85 0.68 9.67 -5.82
N ASN A 86 1.37 8.56 -6.09
CA ASN A 86 1.99 8.30 -7.40
C ASN A 86 0.94 8.30 -8.52
N PHE A 87 -0.24 7.73 -8.27
CA PHE A 87 -1.35 7.76 -9.22
C PHE A 87 -1.82 9.18 -9.52
N ALA A 88 -2.03 10.01 -8.49
CA ALA A 88 -2.43 11.40 -8.66
C ALA A 88 -1.40 12.20 -9.47
N PHE A 89 -0.11 12.02 -9.18
CA PHE A 89 0.96 12.66 -9.95
C PHE A 89 1.06 12.14 -11.38
N GLY A 90 0.78 10.85 -11.64
CA GLY A 90 0.71 10.31 -13.00
C GLY A 90 -0.43 10.92 -13.83
N MET A 91 -1.59 11.18 -13.23
CA MET A 91 -2.68 11.91 -13.89
C MET A 91 -2.29 13.36 -14.20
N LEU A 92 -1.62 14.03 -13.26
CA LEU A 92 -1.12 15.38 -13.46
C LEU A 92 -0.07 15.44 -14.57
N GLU A 93 0.87 14.49 -14.59
CA GLU A 93 1.87 14.37 -15.67
C GLU A 93 1.19 14.18 -17.02
N THR A 94 0.16 13.32 -17.10
CA THR A 94 -0.60 13.09 -18.33
C THR A 94 -1.25 14.39 -18.83
N ALA A 95 -1.91 15.14 -17.95
CA ALA A 95 -2.53 16.42 -18.30
C ALA A 95 -1.49 17.48 -18.72
N ALA A 96 -0.36 17.56 -18.01
CA ALA A 96 0.72 18.49 -18.33
C ALA A 96 1.34 18.21 -19.71
N ARG A 97 1.52 16.92 -20.04
CA ARG A 97 2.00 16.50 -21.37
C ARG A 97 1.01 16.88 -22.47
N GLU A 98 -0.29 16.66 -22.28
CA GLU A 98 -1.31 17.09 -23.25
C GLU A 98 -1.24 18.60 -23.52
N ILE A 99 -1.20 19.42 -22.47
CA ILE A 99 -1.11 20.89 -22.60
C ILE A 99 0.15 21.29 -23.36
N GLN A 100 1.29 20.68 -23.03
CA GLN A 100 2.59 21.02 -23.62
C GLN A 100 2.71 20.57 -25.08
N GLN A 101 2.22 19.38 -25.41
CA GLN A 101 2.47 18.72 -26.70
C GLN A 101 1.37 18.99 -27.70
N ASP A 102 0.11 18.97 -27.26
CA ASP A 102 -1.07 19.02 -28.14
C ASP A 102 -1.81 20.36 -28.05
N GLY A 103 -1.57 21.14 -26.98
CA GLY A 103 -2.26 22.42 -26.76
C GLY A 103 -3.74 22.28 -26.44
N THR A 104 -4.17 21.10 -25.95
CA THR A 104 -5.56 20.79 -25.65
C THR A 104 -5.81 20.59 -24.15
N PHE A 105 -7.09 20.57 -23.77
CA PHE A 105 -7.53 20.48 -22.37
C PHE A 105 -8.50 19.30 -22.15
N GLY A 106 -8.34 18.23 -22.91
CA GLY A 106 -9.18 17.03 -22.88
C GLY A 106 -9.15 16.30 -21.53
N PHE A 107 -8.04 16.38 -20.78
CA PHE A 107 -7.94 15.84 -19.42
C PHE A 107 -9.08 16.30 -18.50
N THR A 108 -9.64 17.50 -18.74
CA THR A 108 -10.76 18.06 -17.95
C THR A 108 -11.99 17.15 -17.94
N ARG A 109 -12.18 16.30 -18.96
CA ARG A 109 -13.29 15.31 -19.02
C ARG A 109 -13.17 14.21 -17.97
N THR A 110 -11.97 13.96 -17.46
CA THR A 110 -11.69 12.94 -16.43
C THR A 110 -11.46 13.53 -15.05
N ALA A 111 -11.34 14.86 -14.96
CA ALA A 111 -11.16 15.55 -13.69
C ALA A 111 -12.42 15.45 -12.81
N MET A 112 -12.22 15.44 -11.49
CA MET A 112 -13.34 15.54 -10.56
C MET A 112 -14.07 16.88 -10.76
N PRO A 113 -15.40 16.90 -10.92
CA PRO A 113 -16.13 18.16 -11.05
C PRO A 113 -15.87 19.09 -9.87
N PHE A 114 -15.67 20.38 -10.13
CA PHE A 114 -15.33 21.35 -9.08
C PHE A 114 -16.38 21.43 -7.96
N GLY A 115 -17.68 21.33 -8.29
CA GLY A 115 -18.75 21.26 -7.29
C GLY A 115 -18.65 20.04 -6.37
N LYS A 116 -18.16 18.90 -6.86
CA LYS A 116 -17.93 17.71 -6.04
C LYS A 116 -16.73 17.90 -5.10
N LEU A 117 -15.65 18.52 -5.57
CA LEU A 117 -14.51 18.88 -4.72
C LEU A 117 -14.91 19.86 -3.61
N GLN A 118 -15.69 20.89 -3.95
CA GLN A 118 -16.22 21.83 -2.96
C GLN A 118 -17.05 21.11 -1.89
N ALA A 119 -17.94 20.20 -2.29
CA ALA A 119 -18.75 19.42 -1.34
C ALA A 119 -17.91 18.54 -0.40
N LEU A 120 -16.76 18.02 -0.86
CA LEU A 120 -15.85 17.23 -0.01
C LEU A 120 -15.12 18.08 1.03
N PHE A 121 -14.93 19.38 0.77
CA PHE A 121 -14.28 20.32 1.67
C PHE A 121 -15.25 21.22 2.45
N ALA A 122 -16.55 21.14 2.14
CA ALA A 122 -17.58 21.83 2.89
C ALA A 122 -17.68 21.23 4.30
N GLU A 123 -17.85 22.09 5.31
CA GLU A 123 -18.14 21.60 6.66
C GLU A 123 -19.53 20.93 6.68
N PRO A 124 -19.68 19.79 7.35
CA PRO A 124 -20.98 19.18 7.53
C PRO A 124 -21.78 20.03 8.54
N ASN A 125 -22.58 20.97 8.02
CA ASN A 125 -23.54 21.87 8.71
C ASN A 125 -23.01 23.26 9.15
N ALA A 126 -22.54 24.07 8.20
CA ALA A 126 -22.59 25.54 8.35
C ALA A 126 -23.84 26.10 7.68
#